data_AF-A0A3N5P277-F1
#
_entry.id   AF-A0A3N5P277-F1
#
_cell.length_a   1.000
_cell.length_b   1.000
_cell.length_c   1.000
_cell.angle_alpha   90.00
_cell.angle_beta   90.00
_cell.angle_gamma   90.00
#
_symmetry.space_group_name_H-M   'P 1'
#
loop_
_entity.id
_entity.type
_entity.pdbx_description
1 polymer ?
#
loop_
_entity_poly.entity_id
_entity_poly.type
_entity_poly.pdbx_seq_one_letter_code
_entity_poly.pdbx_strand_id
1 'polypeptide(L)'
;MDRTNVRYVEQLPEELDLATIDTSFISLKLTLPAARRWLRPGGHIVSLVKPQFEAGREQVGKGGVVRDPAVHRAVLLELLAWGEAQGLGPQGLIRSPITGPAGNVEFLAHWRPGAETEIDGPRLVEICLES
;
A
#
# COMPACT_ATOMS: atom_id res chain seq x y z
N MET A 1 -13.01 11.84 13.56
CA MET A 1 -11.79 12.57 13.99
C MET A 1 -11.15 13.14 12.74
N ASP A 2 -10.73 14.40 12.77
CA ASP A 2 -10.11 15.04 11.61
C ASP A 2 -8.75 15.64 12.00
N ARG A 3 -7.78 15.60 11.08
CA ARG A 3 -6.39 16.09 11.26
C ARG A 3 -5.53 15.37 12.32
N THR A 4 -5.85 14.12 12.68
CA THR A 4 -5.04 13.28 13.59
C THR A 4 -4.15 12.33 12.80
N ASN A 5 -2.85 12.27 13.11
CA ASN A 5 -1.98 11.26 12.52
C ASN A 5 -2.35 9.87 13.09
N VAL A 6 -2.66 8.92 12.21
CA VAL A 6 -3.10 7.56 12.58
C VAL A 6 -2.15 6.84 13.54
N ARG A 7 -0.85 7.19 13.52
CA ARG A 7 0.17 6.62 14.41
C ARG A 7 -0.01 7.00 15.88
N TYR A 8 -0.78 8.06 16.16
CA TYR A 8 -1.02 8.60 17.50
C TYR A 8 -2.46 8.41 17.97
N VAL A 9 -3.29 7.69 17.20
CA VAL A 9 -4.61 7.30 17.69
C VAL A 9 -4.40 6.22 18.75
N GLU A 10 -4.92 6.45 19.96
CA GLU A 10 -4.77 5.50 21.09
C GLU A 10 -6.00 4.60 21.25
N GLN A 11 -7.17 5.04 20.78
CA GLN A 11 -8.40 4.28 20.88
C GLN A 11 -9.40 4.67 19.79
N LEU A 12 -10.10 3.67 19.25
CA LEU A 12 -11.30 3.85 18.43
C LEU A 12 -12.53 3.33 19.20
N PRO A 13 -13.73 3.87 18.91
CA PRO A 13 -14.96 3.45 19.59
C PRO A 13 -15.36 2.01 19.28
N GLU A 14 -14.95 1.49 18.13
CA GLU A 14 -15.20 0.11 17.68
C GLU A 14 -14.03 -0.40 16.82
N GLU A 15 -13.92 -1.73 16.70
CA GLU A 15 -13.02 -2.34 15.72
C GLU A 15 -13.54 -2.09 14.30
N LEU A 16 -12.62 -1.99 13.35
CA LEU A 16 -12.92 -1.67 11.96
C LEU A 16 -13.06 -2.94 11.11
N ASP A 17 -13.99 -2.90 10.17
CA ASP A 17 -14.16 -3.93 9.14
C ASP A 17 -13.24 -3.67 7.94
N LEU A 18 -12.99 -2.40 7.66
CA LEU A 18 -12.21 -1.92 6.53
C LEU A 18 -11.40 -0.69 6.94
N ALA A 19 -10.13 -0.67 6.57
CA ALA A 19 -9.28 0.51 6.61
C ALA A 19 -8.86 0.89 5.19
N THR A 20 -9.01 2.17 4.84
CA THR A 20 -8.46 2.72 3.60
C THR A 20 -7.27 3.61 3.92
N ILE A 21 -6.15 3.44 3.22
CA ILE A 21 -4.92 4.21 3.44
C ILE A 21 -4.57 4.99 2.18
N ASP A 22 -4.69 6.31 2.27
CA ASP A 22 -4.14 7.25 1.30
C ASP A 22 -3.28 8.27 2.06
N THR A 23 -1.97 8.03 2.10
CA THR A 23 -1.03 8.88 2.83
C THR A 23 0.09 9.35 1.90
N SER A 24 0.62 10.53 2.18
CA SER A 24 1.73 11.13 1.44
C SER A 24 2.94 11.34 2.35
N PHE A 25 4.14 11.32 1.77
CA PHE A 25 5.41 11.52 2.49
C PHE A 25 5.74 10.49 3.57
N ILE A 26 5.07 9.34 3.55
CA ILE A 26 5.29 8.22 4.46
C ILE A 26 5.10 6.90 3.71
N SER A 27 5.97 5.93 3.99
CA SER A 27 5.85 4.58 3.45
C SER A 27 4.69 3.82 4.09
N LEU A 28 4.00 3.01 3.29
CA LEU A 28 2.99 2.05 3.72
C LEU A 28 3.53 1.04 4.74
N LYS A 29 4.83 0.76 4.73
CA LYS A 29 5.47 -0.10 5.75
C LYS A 29 5.33 0.45 7.18
N LEU A 30 5.08 1.75 7.33
CA LEU A 30 4.84 2.39 8.62
C LEU A 30 3.35 2.56 8.93
N THR A 31 2.49 2.69 7.93
CA THR A 31 1.06 2.96 8.13
C THR A 31 0.22 1.68 8.16
N LEU A 32 0.57 0.65 7.41
CA LEU A 32 -0.11 -0.66 7.42
C LEU A 32 -0.12 -1.31 8.81
N PRO A 33 0.99 -1.34 9.58
CA PRO A 33 0.97 -1.90 10.94
C PRO A 33 0.08 -1.10 11.89
N ALA A 34 0.00 0.21 11.71
CA ALA A 34 -0.87 1.07 12.52
C ALA A 34 -2.35 0.79 12.21
N ALA A 35 -2.71 0.70 10.92
CA ALA A 35 -4.08 0.40 10.49
C ALA A 35 -4.54 -1.00 10.96
N ARG A 36 -3.66 -2.00 10.86
CA ARG A 36 -3.97 -3.38 11.28
C ARG A 36 -4.40 -3.49 12.74
N ARG A 37 -3.85 -2.67 13.65
CA ARG A 37 -4.17 -2.71 15.09
C ARG A 37 -5.64 -2.42 15.39
N TRP A 38 -6.32 -1.76 14.46
CA TRP A 38 -7.70 -1.33 14.60
C TRP A 38 -8.69 -2.26 13.92
N LEU A 39 -8.23 -3.22 13.12
CA LEU A 39 -9.11 -4.14 12.41
C LEU A 39 -9.51 -5.31 13.29
N ARG A 40 -10.80 -5.67 13.21
CA ARG A 40 -11.28 -6.93 13.76
C ARG A 40 -10.67 -8.13 12.99
N PRO A 41 -10.67 -9.35 13.57
CA PRO A 41 -10.34 -10.56 12.83
C PRO A 41 -11.15 -10.67 11.53
N GLY A 42 -10.46 -10.91 10.42
CA GLY A 42 -11.08 -10.97 9.09
C GLY A 42 -11.36 -9.62 8.42
N GLY A 43 -10.98 -8.50 9.05
CA GLY A 43 -11.06 -7.17 8.43
C GLY A 43 -10.16 -7.02 7.20
N HIS A 44 -10.31 -5.90 6.50
CA HIS A 44 -9.62 -5.64 5.23
C HIS A 44 -8.87 -4.31 5.25
N ILE A 45 -7.80 -4.22 4.46
CA ILE A 45 -7.12 -2.94 4.17
C ILE A 45 -7.08 -2.73 2.65
N VAL A 46 -7.43 -1.53 2.19
CA VAL A 46 -7.13 -1.07 0.84
C VAL A 46 -6.18 0.11 0.93
N SER A 47 -4.98 0.00 0.37
CA SER A 47 -3.96 1.04 0.43
C SER A 47 -3.57 1.55 -0.95
N LEU A 48 -3.42 2.86 -1.08
CA LEU A 48 -2.85 3.50 -2.27
C LEU A 48 -1.31 3.49 -2.16
N VAL A 49 -0.67 2.65 -2.97
CA VAL A 49 0.77 2.56 -3.13
C VAL A 49 1.24 3.70 -4.04
N LYS A 50 2.11 4.54 -3.50
CA LYS A 50 2.67 5.71 -4.17
C LYS A 50 4.17 5.52 -4.35
N PRO A 51 4.67 5.04 -5.50
CA PRO A 51 6.08 4.70 -5.69
C PRO A 51 7.06 5.80 -5.26
N GLN A 52 6.71 7.07 -5.45
CA GLN A 52 7.52 8.21 -5.03
C GLN A 52 7.77 8.34 -3.52
N PHE A 53 7.01 7.62 -2.68
CA PHE A 53 7.18 7.59 -1.22
C PHE A 53 7.70 6.24 -0.71
N GLU A 54 7.81 5.24 -1.59
CA GLU A 54 8.31 3.90 -1.27
C GLU A 54 9.71 3.66 -1.84
N ALA A 55 10.00 4.22 -3.03
CA ALA A 55 11.27 4.05 -3.73
C ALA A 55 12.42 4.79 -3.02
N GLY A 56 13.65 4.33 -3.28
CA GLY A 56 14.87 5.01 -2.86
C GLY A 56 14.96 6.42 -3.45
N ARG A 57 15.62 7.34 -2.74
CA ARG A 57 15.66 8.77 -3.13
C ARG A 57 16.28 8.99 -4.52
N GLU A 58 17.23 8.15 -4.89
CA GLU A 58 17.91 8.12 -6.19
C GLU A 58 17.03 7.63 -7.35
N GLN A 59 15.96 6.89 -7.04
CA GLN A 59 15.01 6.36 -8.02
C GLN A 59 13.87 7.36 -8.31
N VAL A 60 13.78 8.45 -7.52
CA VAL A 60 12.79 9.51 -7.70
C VAL A 60 13.36 10.60 -8.59
N GLY A 61 12.79 10.72 -9.79
CA GLY A 61 13.25 11.69 -10.79
C GLY A 61 12.86 13.14 -10.47
N LYS A 62 13.26 14.05 -11.37
CA LYS A 62 12.93 15.48 -11.30
C LYS A 62 11.43 15.70 -11.12
N GLY A 63 11.07 16.55 -10.15
CA GLY A 63 9.69 16.86 -9.81
C GLY A 63 9.02 15.86 -8.87
N GLY A 64 9.77 14.91 -8.30
CA GLY A 64 9.21 13.91 -7.39
C GLY A 64 8.42 12.82 -8.11
N VAL A 65 8.79 12.53 -9.36
CA VAL A 65 8.04 11.60 -10.23
C VAL A 65 8.86 10.35 -10.52
N VAL A 66 8.28 9.19 -10.25
CA VAL A 66 8.82 7.88 -10.62
C VAL A 66 8.24 7.48 -11.97
N ARG A 67 9.07 7.52 -13.01
CA ARG A 67 8.66 7.20 -14.40
C ARG A 67 9.06 5.81 -14.85
N ASP A 68 10.11 5.24 -14.26
CA ASP A 68 10.65 3.95 -14.66
C ASP A 68 9.72 2.81 -14.20
N PRO A 69 9.13 2.03 -15.13
CA PRO A 69 8.29 0.89 -14.78
C PRO A 69 9.04 -0.17 -13.96
N ALA A 70 10.36 -0.29 -14.10
CA ALA A 70 11.16 -1.21 -13.30
C ALA A 70 11.17 -0.80 -11.82
N VAL A 71 11.13 0.50 -11.52
CA VAL A 71 11.00 1.01 -10.15
C VAL A 71 9.60 0.74 -9.60
N HIS A 72 8.54 0.93 -10.40
CA HIS A 72 7.18 0.56 -9.99
C HIS A 72 7.10 -0.92 -9.62
N ARG A 73 7.62 -1.78 -10.50
CA ARG A 73 7.69 -3.23 -10.28
C ARG A 73 8.44 -3.57 -8.99
N ALA A 74 9.63 -2.98 -8.78
CA ALA A 74 10.43 -3.23 -7.59
C ALA A 74 9.70 -2.83 -6.31
N VAL A 75 9.11 -1.63 -6.28
CA VAL A 75 8.31 -1.15 -5.14
C VAL A 75 7.16 -2.09 -4.81
N LEU A 76 6.41 -2.53 -5.82
CA LEU A 76 5.25 -3.40 -5.63
C LEU A 76 5.67 -4.76 -5.10
N LEU A 77 6.69 -5.39 -5.70
CA LEU A 77 7.21 -6.68 -5.22
C LEU A 77 7.71 -6.60 -3.78
N GLU A 78 8.48 -5.56 -3.46
CA GLU A 78 9.03 -5.36 -2.13
C GLU A 78 7.92 -5.14 -1.09
N LEU A 79 6.91 -4.34 -1.44
CA LEU A 79 5.80 -4.05 -0.53
C LEU A 79 4.92 -5.29 -0.30
N LEU A 80 4.59 -6.05 -1.35
CA LEU A 80 3.81 -7.29 -1.22
C LEU A 80 4.54 -8.34 -0.38
N ALA A 81 5.82 -8.58 -0.67
CA ALA A 81 6.64 -9.53 0.11
C ALA A 81 6.82 -9.08 1.56
N TRP A 82 7.00 -7.77 1.79
CA TRP A 82 7.05 -7.22 3.14
C TRP A 82 5.72 -7.41 3.87
N GLY A 83 4.59 -7.13 3.22
CA GLY A 83 3.26 -7.27 3.80
C GLY A 83 2.99 -8.72 4.22
N GLU A 84 3.29 -9.67 3.33
CA GLU A 84 3.20 -11.10 3.61
C GLU A 84 4.04 -11.50 4.83
N ALA A 85 5.29 -11.05 4.91
CA ALA A 85 6.16 -11.30 6.06
C ALA A 85 5.64 -10.67 7.37
N GLN A 86 4.78 -9.64 7.28
CA GLN A 86 4.08 -9.08 8.43
C GLN A 86 2.75 -9.79 8.73
N GLY A 87 2.36 -10.82 7.98
CA GLY A 87 1.05 -11.48 8.10
C GLY A 87 -0.10 -10.65 7.52
N LEU A 88 0.18 -9.84 6.50
CA LEU A 88 -0.81 -9.18 5.66
C LEU A 88 -0.84 -9.89 4.30
N GLY A 89 -1.78 -10.83 4.13
CA GLY A 89 -1.91 -11.56 2.87
C GLY A 89 -2.46 -10.63 1.77
N PRO A 90 -1.74 -10.42 0.66
CA PRO A 90 -2.26 -9.65 -0.46
C PRO A 90 -3.38 -10.43 -1.15
N GLN A 91 -4.43 -9.73 -1.54
CA GLN A 91 -5.65 -10.31 -2.13
C GLN A 91 -5.93 -9.74 -3.53
N GLY A 92 -5.29 -8.63 -3.89
CA GLY A 92 -5.45 -7.99 -5.18
C GLY A 92 -4.56 -6.77 -5.31
N LEU A 93 -4.21 -6.46 -6.54
CA LEU A 93 -3.40 -5.31 -6.90
C LEU A 93 -3.89 -4.78 -8.25
N ILE A 94 -4.17 -3.48 -8.32
CA ILE A 94 -4.56 -2.81 -9.57
C ILE A 94 -3.84 -1.48 -9.71
N ARG A 95 -3.73 -0.99 -10.95
CA ARG A 95 -3.34 0.39 -11.22
C ARG A 95 -4.47 1.34 -10.81
N SER A 96 -4.12 2.45 -10.17
CA SER A 96 -5.09 3.51 -9.87
C SER A 96 -5.64 4.11 -11.17
N PRO A 97 -6.97 4.37 -11.28
CA PRO A 97 -7.55 5.00 -12.47
C PRO A 97 -7.17 6.49 -12.59
N ILE A 98 -6.62 7.08 -11.52
CA ILE A 98 -6.14 8.46 -11.50
C ILE A 98 -4.66 8.49 -11.16
N THR A 99 -3.95 9.45 -11.75
CA THR A 99 -2.55 9.75 -11.42
C THR A 99 -2.47 10.75 -10.28
N GLY A 100 -1.40 10.66 -9.47
CA GLY A 100 -1.11 11.64 -8.44
C GLY A 100 -0.88 13.06 -9.04
N PRO A 101 -0.89 14.13 -8.22
CA PRO A 101 -0.87 15.51 -8.70
C PRO A 101 0.31 15.88 -9.63
N ALA A 102 1.46 15.24 -9.44
CA ALA A 102 2.65 15.44 -10.25
C ALA A 102 2.74 14.47 -11.47
N GLY A 103 1.69 13.68 -11.72
CA GLY A 103 1.65 12.66 -12.76
C GLY A 103 2.27 11.32 -12.37
N ASN A 104 2.43 11.04 -11.07
CA ASN A 104 2.87 9.72 -10.60
C ASN A 104 1.79 8.68 -10.91
N VAL A 105 2.23 7.53 -11.42
CA VAL A 105 1.39 6.32 -11.45
C VAL A 105 1.32 5.77 -10.03
N GLU A 106 0.10 5.48 -9.58
CA GLU A 106 -0.19 4.97 -8.24
C GLU A 106 -0.97 3.66 -8.38
N PHE A 107 -0.98 2.83 -7.34
CA PHE A 107 -1.56 1.49 -7.36
C PHE A 107 -2.42 1.24 -6.13
N LEU A 108 -3.47 0.44 -6.23
CA LEU A 108 -4.29 0.02 -5.10
C LEU A 108 -3.97 -1.41 -4.75
N ALA A 109 -3.55 -1.65 -3.51
CA ALA A 109 -3.31 -2.98 -2.96
C ALA A 109 -4.40 -3.32 -1.92
N HIS A 110 -4.96 -4.52 -2.03
CA HIS A 110 -5.91 -5.09 -1.08
C HIS A 110 -5.21 -6.12 -0.21
N TRP A 111 -5.35 -5.96 1.11
CA TRP A 111 -4.74 -6.82 2.12
C TRP A 111 -5.79 -7.43 3.04
N ARG A 112 -5.50 -8.64 3.50
CA ARG A 112 -6.26 -9.33 4.54
C ARG A 112 -5.32 -9.79 5.65
N PRO A 113 -5.36 -9.17 6.84
CA PRO A 113 -4.55 -9.60 7.98
C PRO A 113 -4.83 -11.05 8.37
N GLY A 114 -3.77 -11.83 8.54
CA GLY A 114 -3.84 -13.25 8.94
C GLY A 114 -4.32 -14.20 7.85
N ALA A 115 -4.64 -13.71 6.64
CA ALA A 115 -4.87 -14.59 5.50
C ALA A 115 -3.55 -15.11 4.96
N GLU A 116 -3.55 -16.37 4.51
CA GLU A 116 -2.48 -16.90 3.68
C GLU A 116 -2.50 -16.20 2.32
N THR A 117 -1.32 -16.05 1.73
CA THR A 117 -1.17 -15.54 0.38
C THR A 117 -1.59 -16.63 -0.60
N GLU A 118 -2.85 -16.59 -1.03
CA GLU A 118 -3.38 -17.54 -2.02
C GLU A 118 -2.96 -17.20 -3.45
N ILE A 119 -2.47 -15.96 -3.69
CA ILE A 119 -2.13 -15.45 -5.02
C ILE A 119 -0.63 -15.13 -5.08
N ASP A 120 0.04 -15.65 -6.11
CA ASP A 120 1.45 -15.36 -6.39
C ASP A 120 1.70 -13.85 -6.57
N GLY A 121 2.41 -13.24 -5.61
CA GLY A 121 2.68 -11.81 -5.55
C GLY A 121 3.35 -11.28 -6.83
N PRO A 122 4.46 -11.88 -7.29
CA PRO A 122 5.03 -11.61 -8.61
C PRO A 122 4.02 -11.61 -9.76
N ARG A 123 3.14 -12.62 -9.83
CA ARG A 123 2.12 -12.67 -10.89
C ARG A 123 1.11 -11.53 -10.78
N LEU A 124 0.69 -11.14 -9.57
CA LEU A 124 -0.17 -9.98 -9.35
C LEU A 124 0.47 -8.69 -9.89
N VAL A 125 1.78 -8.51 -9.67
CA VAL A 125 2.50 -7.32 -10.15
C VAL A 125 2.52 -7.28 -11.67
N GLU A 126 2.81 -8.39 -12.35
CA GLU A 126 2.80 -8.40 -13.82
C GLU A 126 1.41 -8.07 -14.38
N ILE A 127 0.36 -8.69 -13.86
CA ILE A 127 -1.02 -8.43 -14.31
C ILE A 127 -1.38 -6.94 -14.12
N CYS A 128 -1.00 -6.36 -12.98
CA CYS A 128 -1.25 -4.96 -12.66
C CYS A 128 -0.49 -3.98 -13.57
N LEU A 129 0.72 -4.33 -14.00
CA LEU A 129 1.55 -3.48 -14.87
C LEU A 129 1.20 -3.64 -16.36
N GLU A 130 0.58 -4.76 -16.75
CA GLU A 130 0.11 -5.04 -18.11
C GLU A 130 -1.27 -4.42 -18.42
N SER A 131 -2.05 -4.06 -17.39
CA SER A 131 -3.41 -3.48 -17.49
C SER A 131 -3.41 -1.96 -17.66
#